data_AF-A0A536WXF6-F1
#
_entry.id   AF-A0A536WXF6-F1
#
_cell.length_a   1.000
_cell.length_b   1.000
_cell.length_c   1.000
_cell.angle_alpha   90.00
_cell.angle_beta   90.00
_cell.angle_gamma   90.00
#
_symmetry.space_group_name_H-M   'P 1'
#
loop_
_entity.id
_entity.type
_entity.pdbx_description
1 polymer ?
#
loop_
_entity_poly.entity_id
_entity_poly.type
_entity_poly.pdbx_seq_one_letter_code
_entity_poly.pdbx_strand_id
1 'polypeptide(L)'
;MTHRWWGEPTAGEIVWCHFPDEITPRPKPRPALILAVFEDDAPQFEVRVAYGTSQRTTTLHRGEFSILRERNAAAYEAAGLSYDTKFDLKQCIDLPYTTEWFSVPPAAPHGQTPKLGTLHPSLVRAVEAAFRAAKSD
;
A
#
# COMPACT_ATOMS: atom_id res chain seq x y z
N MET A 1 12.28 -21.93 3.23
CA MET A 1 12.05 -21.07 4.42
C MET A 1 10.56 -21.11 4.71
N THR A 2 10.14 -21.29 5.95
CA THR A 2 8.72 -21.25 6.32
C THR A 2 8.26 -19.80 6.39
N HIS A 3 7.42 -19.38 5.45
CA HIS A 3 6.82 -18.05 5.46
C HIS A 3 5.77 -17.98 6.56
N ARG A 4 5.85 -16.97 7.41
CA ARG A 4 4.90 -16.75 8.50
C ARG A 4 3.80 -15.82 8.02
N TRP A 5 2.55 -16.17 8.32
CA TRP A 5 1.39 -15.31 8.07
C TRP A 5 1.31 -14.19 9.11
N TRP A 6 0.97 -12.98 8.64
CA TRP A 6 0.62 -11.87 9.51
C TRP A 6 -0.83 -12.02 10.03
N GLY A 7 -1.18 -11.22 11.04
CA GLY A 7 -2.58 -11.11 11.47
C GLY A 7 -3.47 -10.48 10.40
N GLU A 8 -4.78 -10.50 10.63
CA GLU A 8 -5.78 -9.93 9.72
C GLU A 8 -5.46 -8.47 9.35
N PRO A 9 -5.28 -8.15 8.05
CA PRO A 9 -5.12 -6.78 7.58
C PRO A 9 -6.48 -6.10 7.41
N THR A 10 -6.47 -4.78 7.20
CA THR A 10 -7.68 -4.02 6.84
C THR A 10 -7.50 -3.27 5.52
N ALA A 11 -8.54 -3.26 4.68
CA ALA A 11 -8.56 -2.41 3.50
C ALA A 11 -8.40 -0.93 3.88
N GLY A 12 -7.54 -0.21 3.14
CA GLY A 12 -7.14 1.16 3.46
C GLY A 12 -5.87 1.25 4.31
N GLU A 13 -5.33 0.15 4.84
CA GLU A 13 -4.02 0.18 5.48
C GLU A 13 -2.90 0.43 4.46
N ILE A 14 -1.91 1.21 4.89
CA ILE A 14 -0.66 1.40 4.16
C ILE A 14 0.38 0.53 4.83
N VAL A 15 0.99 -0.38 4.08
CA VAL A 15 1.90 -1.41 4.57
C VAL A 15 3.26 -1.35 3.90
N TRP A 16 4.26 -1.94 4.55
CA TRP A 16 5.61 -2.06 4.03
C TRP A 16 5.75 -3.36 3.23
N CYS A 17 5.80 -3.22 1.89
CA CYS A 17 5.63 -4.32 0.96
C CYS A 17 6.82 -4.45 -0.01
N HIS A 18 7.27 -5.68 -0.22
CA HIS A 18 8.25 -6.05 -1.24
C HIS A 18 7.58 -6.11 -2.61
N PHE A 19 8.29 -5.61 -3.63
CA PHE A 19 7.86 -5.75 -5.01
C PHE A 19 8.17 -7.19 -5.50
N PRO A 20 7.29 -7.83 -6.30
CA PRO A 20 7.45 -9.22 -6.70
C PRO A 20 8.30 -9.35 -7.97
N ASP A 21 9.41 -8.60 -8.03
CA ASP A 21 10.37 -8.74 -9.11
C ASP A 21 11.46 -9.78 -8.76
N GLU A 22 12.03 -10.37 -9.81
CA GLU A 22 13.15 -11.30 -9.71
C GLU A 22 14.51 -10.58 -9.69
N ILE A 23 14.54 -9.32 -9.25
CA ILE A 23 15.77 -8.51 -9.23
C ILE A 23 16.66 -9.00 -8.07
N THR A 24 17.95 -9.23 -8.35
CA THR A 24 18.95 -9.61 -7.33
C THR A 24 20.05 -8.54 -7.26
N PRO A 25 20.27 -7.88 -6.10
CA PRO A 25 19.57 -8.08 -4.84
C PRO A 25 18.11 -7.60 -4.88
N ARG A 26 17.24 -8.24 -4.09
CA ARG A 26 15.81 -7.88 -4.01
C ARG A 26 15.68 -6.38 -3.67
N PRO A 27 14.82 -5.63 -4.36
CA PRO A 27 14.61 -4.23 -4.06
C PRO A 27 14.12 -4.02 -2.64
N LYS A 28 14.46 -2.84 -2.10
CA LYS A 28 13.98 -2.42 -0.79
C LYS A 28 12.43 -2.39 -0.79
N PRO A 29 11.79 -2.90 0.28
CA PRO A 29 10.35 -2.75 0.46
C PRO A 29 9.95 -1.27 0.48
N ARG A 30 8.71 -1.01 0.06
CA ARG A 30 8.15 0.34 -0.14
C ARG A 30 6.70 0.38 0.36
N PRO A 31 6.11 1.57 0.55
CA PRO A 31 4.70 1.68 0.92
C PRO A 31 3.81 1.04 -0.15
N ALA A 32 2.77 0.33 0.28
CA ALA A 32 1.70 -0.16 -0.58
C ALA A 32 0.36 0.05 0.13
N LEU A 33 -0.68 0.41 -0.60
CA LEU A 33 -2.05 0.55 -0.09
C LEU A 33 -2.79 -0.77 -0.28
N ILE A 34 -3.36 -1.32 0.80
CA ILE A 34 -4.29 -2.46 0.72
C ILE A 34 -5.64 -1.95 0.19
N LEU A 35 -6.07 -2.48 -0.95
CA LEU A 35 -7.33 -2.12 -1.61
C LEU A 35 -8.45 -3.12 -1.29
N ALA A 36 -8.10 -4.39 -1.12
CA ALA A 36 -9.03 -5.46 -0.76
C ALA A 36 -8.30 -6.52 0.07
N VAL A 37 -9.05 -7.16 0.95
CA VAL A 37 -8.65 -8.37 1.67
C VAL A 37 -9.57 -9.47 1.16
N PHE A 38 -8.98 -10.59 0.72
CA PHE A 38 -9.73 -11.75 0.28
C PHE A 38 -9.75 -12.76 1.44
N GLU A 39 -10.96 -13.11 1.87
CA GLU A 39 -11.22 -14.02 2.97
C GLU A 39 -11.92 -15.26 2.43
N ASP A 40 -11.20 -16.39 2.40
CA ASP A 40 -11.74 -17.70 2.00
C ASP A 40 -11.95 -18.61 3.24
N ASP A 41 -12.53 -18.07 4.32
CA ASP A 41 -12.79 -18.79 5.59
C ASP A 41 -11.54 -19.46 6.23
N ALA A 42 -10.33 -19.04 5.84
CA ALA A 42 -9.05 -19.56 6.31
C ALA A 42 -8.28 -18.50 7.12
N PRO A 43 -7.40 -18.88 8.07
CA PRO A 43 -6.60 -17.93 8.86
C PRO A 43 -5.48 -17.24 8.04
N GLN A 44 -5.56 -17.32 6.71
CA GLN A 44 -4.54 -16.91 5.76
C GLN A 44 -5.19 -15.90 4.81
N PHE A 45 -4.62 -14.70 4.76
CA PHE A 45 -5.20 -13.60 4.02
C PHE A 45 -4.42 -13.34 2.74
N GLU A 46 -5.11 -13.31 1.61
CA GLU A 46 -4.57 -12.70 0.40
C GLU A 46 -5.06 -11.24 0.33
N VAL A 47 -4.18 -10.34 -0.11
CA VAL A 47 -4.50 -8.92 -0.20
C VAL A 47 -4.21 -8.38 -1.58
N ARG A 48 -5.11 -7.54 -2.09
CA ARG A 48 -4.85 -6.71 -3.27
C ARG A 48 -4.16 -5.43 -2.84
N VAL A 49 -2.97 -5.16 -3.35
CA VAL A 49 -2.22 -3.95 -3.03
C VAL A 49 -1.89 -3.12 -4.27
N ALA A 50 -1.83 -1.79 -4.09
CA ALA A 50 -1.23 -0.86 -5.05
C ALA A 50 0.06 -0.29 -4.48
N TYR A 51 1.15 -0.34 -5.24
CA TYR A 51 2.45 0.15 -4.78
C TYR A 51 2.55 1.67 -4.83
N GLY A 52 3.21 2.22 -3.81
CA GLY A 52 3.57 3.62 -3.73
C GLY A 52 4.92 3.93 -4.37
N THR A 53 5.05 5.12 -4.95
CA THR A 53 6.32 5.70 -5.38
C THR A 53 6.43 7.16 -4.94
N SER A 54 7.62 7.57 -4.49
CA SER A 54 7.92 8.96 -4.14
C SER A 54 8.40 9.79 -5.34
N GLN A 55 8.39 9.20 -6.55
CA GLN A 55 8.82 9.87 -7.76
C GLN A 55 7.62 10.55 -8.46
N ARG A 56 7.84 11.77 -8.96
CA ARG A 56 6.86 12.53 -9.77
C ARG A 56 5.46 12.59 -9.12
N THR A 57 5.40 12.79 -7.81
CA THR A 57 4.19 12.72 -6.97
C THR A 57 3.13 13.79 -7.30
N THR A 58 3.53 14.84 -8.01
CA THR A 58 2.66 15.93 -8.49
C THR A 58 2.24 15.77 -9.95
N THR A 59 2.78 14.80 -10.69
CA THR A 59 2.40 14.46 -12.06
C THR A 59 1.65 13.13 -12.03
N LEU A 60 0.31 13.23 -11.95
CA LEU A 60 -0.57 12.07 -11.89
C LEU A 60 -1.05 11.67 -13.29
N HIS A 61 -0.88 10.40 -13.60
CA HIS A 61 -1.50 9.75 -14.74
C HIS A 61 -2.87 9.20 -14.36
N ARG A 62 -3.64 8.84 -15.38
CA ARG A 62 -4.96 8.22 -15.21
C ARG A 62 -4.82 6.93 -14.39
N GLY A 63 -5.59 6.80 -13.32
CA GLY A 63 -5.49 5.67 -12.40
C GLY A 63 -4.60 5.93 -11.19
N GLU A 64 -3.90 7.07 -11.13
CA GLU A 64 -3.05 7.42 -9.99
C GLU A 64 -3.73 8.42 -9.05
N PHE A 65 -3.37 8.34 -7.77
CA PHE A 65 -3.63 9.38 -6.77
C PHE A 65 -2.40 9.60 -5.89
N SER A 66 -2.31 10.73 -5.19
CA SER A 66 -1.19 11.01 -4.27
C SER A 66 -1.62 11.49 -2.89
N ILE A 67 -0.76 11.18 -1.93
CA ILE A 67 -0.80 11.68 -0.56
C ILE A 67 0.38 12.64 -0.42
N LEU A 68 0.07 13.94 -0.35
CA LEU A 68 1.07 15.02 -0.33
C LEU A 68 0.97 15.80 0.98
N ARG A 69 2.10 16.00 1.65
CA ARG A 69 2.17 16.68 2.95
C ARG A 69 1.58 18.08 2.90
N GLU A 70 1.96 18.86 1.89
CA GLU A 70 1.54 20.26 1.76
C GLU A 70 0.05 20.42 1.42
N ARG A 71 -0.57 19.42 0.78
CA ARG A 71 -1.98 19.49 0.39
C ARG A 71 -2.94 19.02 1.48
N ASN A 72 -2.53 18.02 2.26
CA ASN A 72 -3.34 17.49 3.33
C ASN A 72 -2.46 16.86 4.41
N ALA A 73 -2.02 17.70 5.36
CA ALA A 73 -1.11 17.29 6.43
C ALA A 73 -1.71 16.16 7.30
N ALA A 74 -3.00 16.23 7.63
CA ALA A 74 -3.67 15.19 8.41
C ALA A 74 -3.71 13.85 7.68
N ALA A 75 -3.98 13.85 6.37
CA ALA A 75 -3.95 12.64 5.58
C ALA A 75 -2.53 12.06 5.42
N TYR A 76 -1.53 12.94 5.29
CA TYR A 76 -0.13 12.55 5.23
C TYR A 76 0.36 11.94 6.55
N GLU A 77 -0.02 12.53 7.69
CA GLU A 77 0.28 12.03 9.02
C GLU A 77 -0.37 10.66 9.27
N ALA A 78 -1.67 10.53 8.99
CA ALA A 78 -2.39 9.27 9.12
C ALA A 78 -1.78 8.15 8.26
N ALA A 79 -1.21 8.49 7.10
CA ALA A 79 -0.58 7.55 6.19
C ALA A 79 0.77 7.00 6.69
N GLY A 80 1.42 7.67 7.65
CA GLY A 80 2.72 7.25 8.20
C GLY A 80 3.88 7.32 7.20
N LEU A 81 3.75 8.13 6.13
CA LEU A 81 4.71 8.19 5.03
C LEU A 81 5.91 9.10 5.37
N SER A 82 7.12 8.66 5.01
CA SER A 82 8.33 9.48 5.13
C SER A 82 8.47 10.52 4.02
N TYR A 83 7.87 10.27 2.86
CA TYR A 83 7.88 11.14 1.69
C TYR A 83 6.49 11.22 1.05
N ASP A 84 6.24 12.32 0.33
CA ASP A 84 5.11 12.40 -0.59
C ASP A 84 5.10 11.17 -1.49
N THR A 85 3.93 10.55 -1.64
CA THR A 85 3.82 9.25 -2.33
C THR A 85 2.60 9.26 -3.22
N LYS A 86 2.76 8.77 -4.45
CA LYS A 86 1.63 8.45 -5.34
C LYS A 86 1.49 6.93 -5.50
N PHE A 87 0.26 6.49 -5.74
CA PHE A 87 -0.10 5.10 -5.91
C PHE A 87 -0.79 4.92 -7.26
N ASP A 88 -0.42 3.87 -7.99
CA ASP A 88 -1.00 3.55 -9.30
C ASP A 88 -1.98 2.39 -9.18
N LEU A 89 -3.28 2.69 -9.34
CA LEU A 89 -4.35 1.69 -9.25
C LEU A 89 -4.50 0.86 -10.53
N LYS A 90 -3.75 1.15 -11.60
CA LYS A 90 -3.63 0.26 -12.75
C LYS A 90 -2.67 -0.90 -12.50
N GLN A 91 -1.77 -0.76 -11.52
CA GLN A 91 -0.77 -1.76 -11.16
C GLN A 91 -1.06 -2.34 -9.77
N CYS A 92 -2.19 -3.03 -9.67
CA CYS A 92 -2.54 -3.78 -8.47
C CYS A 92 -2.05 -5.22 -8.58
N ILE A 93 -1.63 -5.80 -7.47
CA ILE A 93 -1.25 -7.21 -7.39
C ILE A 93 -1.88 -7.85 -6.15
N ASP A 94 -2.25 -9.12 -6.30
CA ASP A 94 -2.72 -9.95 -5.20
C ASP A 94 -1.52 -10.72 -4.63
N LEU A 95 -1.35 -10.65 -3.31
CA LEU A 95 -0.21 -11.24 -2.60
C LEU A 95 -0.66 -11.93 -1.32
N PRO A 96 -0.06 -13.10 -0.98
CA PRO A 96 -0.19 -13.68 0.34
C PRO A 96 0.31 -12.71 1.41
N TYR A 97 -0.50 -12.44 2.45
CA TYR A 97 -0.14 -11.54 3.55
C TYR A 97 0.83 -12.21 4.54
N THR A 98 2.07 -12.42 4.08
CA THR A 98 3.12 -13.16 4.79
C THR A 98 4.41 -12.35 4.93
N THR A 99 5.35 -12.87 5.72
CA THR A 99 6.71 -12.32 5.86
C THR A 99 7.55 -12.38 4.59
N GLU A 100 7.09 -13.06 3.53
CA GLU A 100 7.76 -13.03 2.23
C GLU A 100 7.60 -11.68 1.53
N TRP A 101 6.38 -11.14 1.59
CA TRP A 101 5.94 -9.98 0.84
C TRP A 101 5.81 -8.73 1.70
N PHE A 102 5.60 -8.90 3.01
CA PHE A 102 5.35 -7.82 3.93
C PHE A 102 6.33 -7.90 5.10
N SER A 103 6.93 -6.77 5.46
CA SER A 103 7.92 -6.68 6.54
C SER A 103 7.55 -5.59 7.53
N VAL A 104 8.10 -5.66 8.75
CA VAL A 104 7.94 -4.58 9.72
C VAL A 104 8.65 -3.33 9.19
N PRO A 105 7.99 -2.17 9.11
CA PRO A 105 8.64 -0.95 8.64
C PRO A 105 9.74 -0.49 9.62
N PRO A 106 10.76 0.26 9.17
CA PRO A 106 11.92 0.61 9.99
C PRO A 106 11.61 1.29 11.33
N ALA A 107 10.56 2.11 11.38
CA ALA A 107 10.14 2.82 12.60
C ALA A 107 9.09 2.04 13.43
N ALA A 108 8.55 0.93 12.89
CA ALA A 108 7.53 0.09 13.53
C ALA A 108 6.44 0.86 14.32
N PRO A 109 5.79 1.89 13.74
CA PRO A 109 4.89 2.79 14.48
C PRO A 109 3.66 2.06 15.06
N HIS A 110 3.32 0.90 14.50
CA HIS A 110 2.21 0.05 14.92
C HIS A 110 2.68 -1.31 15.47
N GLY A 111 3.88 -1.35 16.05
CA GLY A 111 4.48 -2.56 16.60
C GLY A 111 5.02 -3.52 15.54
N GLN A 112 5.08 -4.81 15.87
CA GLN A 112 5.62 -5.87 14.99
C GLN A 112 4.60 -6.29 13.93
N THR A 113 4.16 -5.35 13.10
CA THR A 113 3.22 -5.57 11.99
C THR A 113 3.71 -4.85 10.74
N PRO A 114 3.22 -5.20 9.54
CA PRO A 114 3.60 -4.51 8.31
C PRO A 114 3.09 -3.06 8.19
N LYS A 115 2.18 -2.64 9.07
CA LYS A 115 1.45 -1.38 8.97
C LYS A 115 2.37 -0.17 9.18
N LEU A 116 2.33 0.74 8.21
CA LEU A 116 2.86 2.11 8.30
C LEU A 116 1.82 3.09 8.83
N GLY A 117 0.57 2.95 8.37
CA GLY A 117 -0.52 3.88 8.66
C GLY A 117 -1.79 3.49 7.93
N THR A 118 -2.69 4.45 7.74
CA THR A 118 -4.00 4.24 7.12
C THR A 118 -4.34 5.37 6.16
N LEU A 119 -5.06 5.03 5.08
CA LEU A 119 -5.67 5.99 4.18
C LEU A 119 -6.70 6.85 4.93
N HIS A 120 -6.45 8.16 4.99
CA HIS A 120 -7.37 9.08 5.64
C HIS A 120 -8.69 9.23 4.85
N PRO A 121 -9.87 9.32 5.51
CA PRO A 121 -11.16 9.38 4.82
C PRO A 121 -11.32 10.51 3.80
N SER A 122 -10.62 11.63 3.99
CA SER A 122 -10.61 12.75 3.01
C SER A 122 -10.09 12.35 1.62
N LEU A 123 -9.31 11.27 1.53
CA LEU A 123 -8.74 10.79 0.27
C LEU A 123 -9.60 9.73 -0.42
N VAL A 124 -10.64 9.20 0.23
CA VAL A 124 -11.49 8.14 -0.34
C VAL A 124 -12.05 8.55 -1.70
N ARG A 125 -12.49 9.81 -1.86
CA ARG A 125 -12.98 10.34 -3.14
C ARG A 125 -11.90 10.36 -4.23
N ALA A 126 -10.65 10.66 -3.87
CA ALA A 126 -9.54 10.65 -4.81
C ALA A 126 -9.20 9.21 -5.25
N VAL A 127 -9.22 8.26 -4.31
CA VAL A 127 -9.02 6.84 -4.59
C VAL A 127 -10.15 6.29 -5.47
N GLU A 128 -11.41 6.59 -5.16
CA GLU A 128 -12.57 6.21 -5.99
C GLU A 128 -12.45 6.74 -7.42
N ALA A 129 -12.06 8.01 -7.58
CA ALA A 129 -11.88 8.62 -8.89
C ALA A 129 -10.74 7.95 -9.68
N ALA A 130 -9.60 7.72 -9.04
CA ALA A 130 -8.48 7.00 -9.64
C ALA A 130 -8.89 5.56 -10.03
N PHE A 131 -9.64 4.86 -9.18
CA PHE A 131 -10.07 3.49 -9.43
C PHE A 131 -11.01 3.40 -10.64
N ARG A 132 -12.00 4.31 -10.73
CA ARG A 132 -12.89 4.39 -11.90
C ARG A 132 -12.10 4.69 -13.18
N ALA A 133 -11.14 5.60 -13.09
CA ALA A 133 -10.29 5.95 -14.20
C ALA A 133 -9.37 4.80 -14.65
N ALA A 134 -8.91 3.96 -13.71
CA ALA A 134 -8.11 2.77 -14.05
C ALA A 134 -8.91 1.71 -14.83
N LYS A 135 -10.24 1.61 -14.61
CA LYS A 135 -11.12 0.60 -15.20
C LYS A 135 -11.69 0.93 -16.58
N SER A 136 -11.53 2.15 -17.06
CA SER A 136 -12.13 2.57 -18.34
C SER A 136 -11.08 2.74 -19.45
N ASP A 137 -9.98 1.98 -19.38
CA ASP A 137 -9.05 1.66 -20.48
C ASP A 137 -9.22 0.17 -20.82
#